data_AF-A0AAV9PBD9-F1
#
_entry.id   AF-A0AAV9PBD9-F1
#
_cell.length_a   1.000
_cell.length_b   1.000
_cell.length_c   1.000
_cell.angle_alpha   90.00
_cell.angle_beta   90.00
_cell.angle_gamma   90.00
#
_symmetry.space_group_name_H-M   'P 1'
#
loop_
_entity.id
_entity.type
_entity.pdbx_description
1 polymer ?
#
loop_
_entity_poly.entity_id
_entity_poly.type
_entity_poly.pdbx_seq_one_letter_code
_entity_poly.pdbx_strand_id
1 'polypeptide(L)'
;MIAPPRHLTSLIVVFALALLTFFIYYRPSIGDTISDHATSIAGVSGRSRVKAANATLGFGGLFVVSGPGSPRRSKLEQAAAVTELQLTIPEQVQWTGQDVLDFRWDNVTESKVGIGSVKAWLSHHLVLKAFLESGVETALIFEDDVDWDIRLRTTQVPLAQAAARTLTSASAASQYPWGHPDTWDLFYLGHCGDYFNDLDEGVGVGHHHPHHLTEIPHQVFLDPTLPDRTDLHPFTASLLTALNVPLQSRVLHRSKWPLCTFGYAVTRASALKILTDVAPPKEDIARNLIAYDAALLDGCRNAYKLNCFSITPELFHHMEGKSIIALEEETHDHKQVFRPPVDVAGFEQVWWRKETSNIGCGFWSGEFYYEYEESKLEGLREEARKGRCAKEGRRAKEGRR
;
A
#
# COMPACT_ATOMS: atom_id res chain seq x y z
N MET A 1 -60.50 14.24 -35.27
CA MET A 1 -59.31 13.51 -34.79
C MET A 1 -59.37 12.11 -35.36
N ILE A 2 -58.44 11.76 -36.23
CA ILE A 2 -58.43 10.50 -36.99
C ILE A 2 -57.98 9.38 -36.04
N ALA A 3 -58.84 8.38 -35.82
CA ALA A 3 -58.48 7.19 -35.05
C ALA A 3 -57.41 6.40 -35.80
N PRO A 4 -56.32 5.95 -35.13
CA PRO A 4 -55.30 5.17 -35.81
C PRO A 4 -55.87 3.82 -36.27
N PRO A 5 -55.43 3.30 -37.42
CA PRO A 5 -55.98 2.08 -37.99
C PRO A 5 -55.69 0.89 -37.07
N ARG A 6 -56.72 0.09 -36.77
CA ARG A 6 -56.71 -1.08 -35.86
C ARG A 6 -55.58 -2.10 -36.14
N HIS A 7 -55.02 -2.09 -37.34
CA HIS A 7 -53.89 -2.95 -37.71
C HIS A 7 -52.57 -2.56 -37.04
N LEU A 8 -52.35 -1.28 -36.71
CA LEU A 8 -51.12 -0.80 -36.08
C LEU A 8 -51.04 -1.26 -34.61
N THR A 9 -52.17 -1.26 -33.90
CA THR A 9 -52.26 -1.77 -32.52
C THR A 9 -52.03 -3.27 -32.42
N SER A 10 -52.52 -4.05 -33.40
CA SER A 10 -52.28 -5.50 -33.43
C SER A 10 -50.81 -5.84 -33.70
N LEU A 11 -50.14 -5.09 -34.57
CA LEU A 11 -48.70 -5.26 -34.84
C LEU A 11 -47.83 -4.94 -33.62
N ILE A 12 -48.17 -3.91 -32.86
CA ILE A 12 -47.44 -3.54 -31.62
C ILE A 12 -47.59 -4.65 -30.56
N VAL A 13 -48.79 -5.22 -30.41
CA VAL A 13 -49.02 -6.31 -29.45
C VAL A 13 -48.25 -7.57 -29.84
N VAL A 14 -48.22 -7.93 -31.12
CA VAL A 14 -47.44 -9.09 -31.60
C VAL A 14 -45.94 -8.87 -31.41
N PHE A 15 -45.44 -7.66 -31.67
CA PHE A 15 -44.03 -7.33 -31.47
C PHE A 15 -43.64 -7.33 -29.98
N ALA A 16 -44.51 -6.82 -29.10
CA ALA A 16 -44.29 -6.87 -27.65
C ALA A 16 -44.28 -8.30 -27.10
N LEU A 17 -45.17 -9.17 -27.59
CA LEU A 17 -45.20 -10.59 -27.21
C LEU A 17 -43.97 -11.35 -27.75
N ALA A 18 -43.47 -11.01 -28.94
CA ALA A 18 -42.24 -11.56 -29.51
C ALA A 18 -41.00 -11.13 -28.70
N LEU A 19 -40.93 -9.86 -28.26
CA LEU A 19 -39.85 -9.38 -27.39
C LEU A 19 -39.91 -10.02 -26.00
N LEU A 20 -41.10 -10.22 -25.43
CA LEU A 20 -41.27 -10.88 -24.13
C LEU A 20 -40.86 -12.36 -24.21
N THR A 21 -41.24 -13.07 -25.28
CA THR A 21 -40.83 -14.46 -25.50
C THR A 21 -39.34 -14.57 -25.79
N PHE A 22 -38.74 -13.64 -26.54
CA PHE A 22 -37.29 -13.56 -26.70
C PHE A 22 -36.59 -13.33 -25.35
N PHE A 23 -37.09 -12.43 -24.49
CA PHE A 23 -36.53 -12.20 -23.16
C PHE A 23 -36.69 -13.39 -22.21
N ILE A 24 -37.78 -14.17 -22.31
CA ILE A 24 -38.00 -15.36 -21.50
C ILE A 24 -37.14 -16.53 -22.00
N TYR A 25 -37.04 -16.71 -23.32
CA TYR A 25 -36.29 -17.81 -23.95
C TYR A 25 -34.78 -17.57 -23.95
N TYR A 26 -34.34 -16.32 -24.07
CA TYR A 26 -32.94 -15.89 -23.99
C TYR A 26 -32.63 -15.18 -22.67
N ARG A 27 -33.39 -15.42 -21.60
CA ARG A 27 -32.82 -15.20 -20.26
C ARG A 27 -31.55 -16.05 -20.21
N PRO A 28 -30.35 -15.47 -20.12
CA PRO A 28 -29.20 -16.29 -19.80
C PRO A 28 -29.54 -16.92 -18.45
N SER A 29 -29.40 -18.24 -18.36
CA SER A 29 -29.42 -18.97 -17.10
C SER A 29 -28.22 -18.50 -16.27
N ILE A 30 -28.31 -17.29 -15.72
CA ILE A 30 -27.41 -16.76 -14.70
C ILE A 30 -27.99 -17.27 -13.40
N GLY A 31 -27.71 -18.54 -13.16
CA GLY A 31 -28.17 -19.34 -12.04
C GLY A 31 -27.61 -20.74 -12.26
N ASP A 32 -26.74 -21.14 -11.35
CA ASP A 32 -26.16 -22.49 -11.19
C ASP A 32 -24.88 -22.83 -11.96
N THR A 33 -23.90 -21.92 -11.95
CA THR A 33 -22.47 -22.33 -11.99
C THR A 33 -21.56 -21.41 -11.17
N ILE A 34 -22.10 -20.79 -10.11
CA ILE A 34 -21.32 -20.20 -9.01
C ILE A 34 -21.67 -20.99 -7.74
N SER A 35 -21.36 -22.27 -7.75
CA SER A 35 -21.37 -23.13 -6.57
C SER A 35 -20.51 -24.32 -6.94
N ASP A 36 -19.22 -24.25 -6.57
CA ASP A 36 -18.39 -25.42 -6.23
C ASP A 36 -16.92 -25.07 -5.88
N HIS A 37 -16.53 -23.79 -5.95
CA HIS A 37 -15.23 -23.34 -5.39
C HIS A 37 -15.34 -22.29 -4.27
N ALA A 38 -16.56 -21.89 -3.86
CA ALA A 38 -16.79 -21.00 -2.72
C ALA A 38 -16.97 -21.75 -1.38
N THR A 39 -16.95 -23.08 -1.39
CA THR A 39 -17.35 -23.92 -0.23
C THR A 39 -16.23 -24.28 0.75
N SER A 40 -15.08 -23.60 0.74
CA SER A 40 -14.03 -23.83 1.75
C SER A 40 -13.72 -22.64 2.69
N ILE A 41 -14.37 -21.47 2.57
CA ILE A 41 -14.08 -20.33 3.48
C ILE A 41 -15.33 -19.77 4.19
N ALA A 42 -16.53 -20.31 3.92
CA ALA A 42 -17.75 -19.98 4.69
C ALA A 42 -17.79 -20.57 6.12
N GLY A 43 -16.64 -20.96 6.68
CA GLY A 43 -16.49 -21.50 8.04
C GLY A 43 -16.05 -20.50 9.11
N VAL A 44 -15.77 -19.23 8.77
CA VAL A 44 -15.39 -18.20 9.76
C VAL A 44 -16.52 -17.18 9.94
N SER A 45 -17.72 -17.67 10.26
CA SER A 45 -18.82 -16.86 10.82
C SER A 45 -18.70 -16.69 12.35
N GLY A 46 -17.53 -16.98 12.93
CA GLY A 46 -17.20 -16.57 14.28
C GLY A 46 -16.33 -15.32 14.21
N ARG A 47 -16.63 -14.29 15.01
CA ARG A 47 -15.63 -13.31 15.47
C ARG A 47 -14.50 -14.09 16.17
N SER A 48 -13.62 -14.73 15.42
CA SER A 48 -12.28 -15.01 15.91
C SER A 48 -11.67 -13.63 16.11
N ARG A 49 -11.63 -13.15 17.36
CA ARG A 49 -10.90 -11.95 17.70
C ARG A 49 -9.45 -12.22 17.32
N VAL A 50 -9.04 -11.79 16.13
CA VAL A 50 -7.64 -11.90 15.72
C VAL A 50 -6.85 -11.12 16.76
N LYS A 51 -5.83 -11.75 17.35
CA LYS A 51 -5.03 -11.13 18.39
C LYS A 51 -4.38 -9.87 17.82
N ALA A 52 -4.52 -8.75 18.52
CA ALA A 52 -3.87 -7.50 18.13
C ALA A 52 -2.36 -7.70 18.00
N ALA A 53 -1.75 -7.05 17.01
CA ALA A 53 -0.31 -7.05 16.83
C ALA A 53 0.39 -6.34 18.00
N ASN A 54 1.67 -6.64 18.20
CA ASN A 54 2.49 -5.95 19.19
C ASN A 54 2.90 -4.54 18.69
N ALA A 55 3.66 -3.80 19.50
CA ALA A 55 4.13 -2.45 19.16
C ALA A 55 5.08 -2.40 17.95
N THR A 56 5.59 -3.54 17.50
CA THR A 56 6.45 -3.69 16.30
C THR A 56 5.73 -4.37 15.14
N LEU A 57 4.40 -4.50 15.21
CA LEU A 57 3.56 -5.10 14.17
C LEU A 57 3.97 -6.53 13.77
N GLY A 58 4.67 -7.26 14.65
CA GLY A 58 5.19 -8.61 14.42
C GLY A 58 6.57 -8.67 13.76
N PHE A 59 7.24 -7.53 13.54
CA PHE A 59 8.63 -7.47 13.10
C PHE A 59 9.59 -7.34 14.29
N GLY A 60 10.89 -7.55 14.04
CA GLY A 60 11.95 -7.34 15.03
C GLY A 60 12.09 -5.87 15.44
N GLY A 61 11.83 -4.92 14.53
CA GLY A 61 11.79 -3.50 14.84
C GLY A 61 11.09 -2.68 13.74
N LEU A 62 10.66 -1.47 14.11
CA LEU A 62 10.12 -0.47 13.18
C LEU A 62 11.13 0.65 13.04
N PHE A 63 11.58 0.94 11.83
CA PHE A 63 12.62 1.91 11.56
C PHE A 63 12.11 3.02 10.63
N VAL A 64 12.53 4.26 10.87
CA VAL A 64 12.06 5.42 10.11
C VAL A 64 13.20 6.10 9.39
N VAL A 65 12.98 6.42 8.12
CA VAL A 65 13.81 7.35 7.35
C VAL A 65 13.27 8.77 7.58
N SER A 66 13.91 9.50 8.50
CA SER A 66 13.53 10.89 8.84
C SER A 66 14.78 11.74 8.93
N GLY A 67 14.96 12.68 7.99
CA GLY A 67 16.10 13.58 7.96
C GLY A 67 16.17 14.54 9.18
N PRO A 68 17.34 15.15 9.45
CA PRO A 68 17.50 16.09 10.54
C PRO A 68 16.56 17.29 10.39
N GLY A 69 15.81 17.60 11.45
CA GLY A 69 14.86 18.72 11.44
C GLY A 69 13.63 18.53 10.55
N SER A 70 13.33 17.30 10.12
CA SER A 70 12.14 17.03 9.31
C SER A 70 10.86 17.60 9.95
N PRO A 71 10.06 18.39 9.22
CA PRO A 71 8.81 18.96 9.75
C PRO A 71 7.72 17.90 9.94
N ARG A 72 7.92 16.69 9.43
CA ARG A 72 6.94 15.59 9.46
C ARG A 72 7.08 14.72 10.71
N ARG A 73 8.28 14.70 11.32
CA ARG A 73 8.63 13.84 12.46
C ARG A 73 7.68 13.96 13.65
N SER A 74 7.31 15.18 14.06
CA SER A 74 6.43 15.37 15.21
C SER A 74 5.03 14.78 15.00
N LYS A 75 4.50 14.85 13.76
CA LYS A 75 3.20 14.25 13.42
C LYS A 75 3.28 12.74 13.39
N LEU A 76 4.36 12.18 12.86
CA LEU A 76 4.63 10.74 12.87
C LEU A 76 4.72 10.20 14.30
N GLU A 77 5.46 10.87 15.18
CA GLU A 77 5.60 10.48 16.59
C GLU A 77 4.25 10.50 17.32
N GLN A 78 3.39 11.48 17.04
CA GLN A 78 2.03 11.51 17.59
C GLN A 78 1.16 10.36 17.06
N ALA A 79 1.22 10.05 15.76
CA ALA A 79 0.49 8.92 15.18
C ALA A 79 0.94 7.58 15.81
N ALA A 80 2.25 7.42 16.02
CA ALA A 80 2.82 6.27 16.70
C ALA A 80 2.38 6.20 18.17
N ALA A 81 2.34 7.33 18.88
CA ALA A 81 1.87 7.37 20.26
C ALA A 81 0.40 6.95 20.40
N VAL A 82 -0.46 7.39 19.48
CA VAL A 82 -1.89 7.02 19.44
C VAL A 82 -2.10 5.53 19.14
N THR A 83 -1.33 4.99 18.19
CA THR A 83 -1.41 3.57 17.80
C THR A 83 -0.49 2.65 18.60
N GLU A 84 0.21 3.20 19.59
CA GLU A 84 1.18 2.53 20.46
C GLU A 84 2.24 1.73 19.69
N LEU A 85 2.75 2.33 18.60
CA LEU A 85 3.87 1.78 17.83
C LEU A 85 5.20 2.24 18.42
N GLN A 86 6.16 1.33 18.46
CA GLN A 86 7.52 1.63 18.92
C GLN A 86 8.43 1.88 17.73
N LEU A 87 8.58 3.16 17.39
CA LEU A 87 9.45 3.59 16.29
C LEU A 87 10.90 3.73 16.75
N THR A 88 11.82 3.28 15.92
CA THR A 88 13.25 3.60 15.99
C THR A 88 13.56 4.59 14.87
N ILE A 89 14.01 5.79 15.24
CA ILE A 89 14.41 6.81 14.27
C ILE A 89 15.92 6.99 14.41
N PRO A 90 16.75 6.31 13.58
CA PRO A 90 18.19 6.49 13.59
C PRO A 90 18.56 7.96 13.38
N GLU A 91 19.65 8.40 14.00
CA GLU A 91 20.19 9.73 13.77
C GLU A 91 20.69 9.82 12.32
N GLN A 92 19.92 10.51 11.48
CA GLN A 92 20.31 10.82 10.11
C GLN A 92 21.34 11.94 10.09
N VAL A 93 22.13 12.00 9.03
CA VAL A 93 23.12 13.07 8.80
C VAL A 93 22.62 14.06 7.77
N GLN A 94 23.21 15.26 7.78
CA GLN A 94 23.03 16.20 6.68
C GLN A 94 23.99 15.82 5.54
N TRP A 95 23.46 15.20 4.50
CA TRP A 95 24.23 14.82 3.31
C TRP A 95 24.80 16.05 2.59
N THR A 96 26.10 16.03 2.36
CA THR A 96 26.86 17.12 1.75
C THR A 96 26.90 17.00 0.23
N GLY A 97 27.37 18.06 -0.44
CA GLY A 97 27.67 17.98 -1.87
C GLY A 97 28.74 16.94 -2.21
N GLN A 98 29.68 16.66 -1.30
CA GLN A 98 30.69 15.63 -1.51
C GLN A 98 30.08 14.24 -1.49
N ASP A 99 29.18 13.95 -0.55
CA ASP A 99 28.47 12.65 -0.50
C ASP A 99 27.70 12.39 -1.81
N VAL A 100 27.12 13.46 -2.38
CA VAL A 100 26.42 13.38 -3.66
C VAL A 100 27.38 13.10 -4.82
N LEU A 101 28.55 13.72 -4.83
CA LEU A 101 29.58 13.47 -5.84
C LEU A 101 30.15 12.05 -5.72
N ASP A 102 30.36 11.55 -4.51
CA ASP A 102 30.88 10.21 -4.25
C ASP A 102 29.91 9.12 -4.73
N PHE A 103 28.60 9.37 -4.57
CA PHE A 103 27.54 8.51 -5.08
C PHE A 103 27.47 8.51 -6.61
N ARG A 104 27.60 9.67 -7.26
CA ARG A 104 27.41 9.78 -8.71
C ARG A 104 28.48 9.03 -9.51
N TRP A 105 28.15 8.73 -10.76
CA TRP A 105 29.10 8.18 -11.71
C TRP A 105 30.30 9.12 -11.88
N ASP A 106 31.50 8.53 -12.04
CA ASP A 106 32.76 9.28 -12.05
C ASP A 106 32.77 10.34 -13.16
N ASN A 107 32.15 10.06 -14.31
CA ASN A 107 31.82 11.08 -15.28
C ASN A 107 30.48 11.74 -14.92
N VAL A 108 30.53 12.80 -14.12
CA VAL A 108 29.35 13.53 -13.62
C VAL A 108 28.45 14.06 -14.76
N THR A 109 28.99 14.29 -15.97
CA THR A 109 28.16 14.72 -17.12
C THR A 109 27.22 13.63 -17.65
N GLU A 110 27.51 12.36 -17.35
CA GLU A 110 26.67 11.21 -17.70
C GLU A 110 25.72 10.79 -16.57
N SER A 111 25.92 11.31 -15.35
CA SER A 111 25.08 11.03 -14.18
C SER A 111 23.64 11.48 -14.41
N LYS A 112 22.69 10.58 -14.16
CA LYS A 112 21.24 10.85 -14.31
C LYS A 112 20.53 11.05 -12.97
N VAL A 113 21.16 10.67 -11.86
CA VAL A 113 20.54 10.73 -10.52
C VAL A 113 20.50 12.17 -9.99
N GLY A 114 19.29 12.63 -9.65
CA GLY A 114 19.04 13.93 -9.03
C GLY A 114 19.57 14.01 -7.60
N ILE A 115 19.91 15.21 -7.12
CA ILE A 115 20.48 15.39 -5.78
C ILE A 115 19.53 14.87 -4.67
N GLY A 116 18.23 15.15 -4.78
CA GLY A 116 17.23 14.69 -3.82
C GLY A 116 17.15 13.16 -3.80
N SER A 117 17.21 12.55 -4.98
CA SER A 117 17.22 11.09 -5.14
C SER A 117 18.45 10.44 -4.49
N VAL A 118 19.64 11.04 -4.64
CA VAL A 118 20.86 10.58 -3.94
C VAL A 118 20.71 10.69 -2.42
N LYS A 119 20.25 11.84 -1.92
CA LYS A 119 20.07 12.05 -0.46
C LYS A 119 19.06 11.07 0.14
N ALA A 120 17.96 10.79 -0.56
CA ALA A 120 17.00 9.77 -0.15
C ALA A 120 17.66 8.38 -0.10
N TRP A 121 18.37 8.00 -1.16
CA TRP A 121 19.07 6.71 -1.26
C TRP A 121 20.06 6.47 -0.12
N LEU A 122 20.90 7.47 0.17
CA LEU A 122 21.86 7.43 1.28
C LEU A 122 21.16 7.36 2.64
N SER A 123 20.03 8.05 2.81
CA SER A 123 19.23 8.01 4.04
C SER A 123 18.64 6.61 4.30
N HIS A 124 18.13 5.93 3.27
CA HIS A 124 17.70 4.53 3.38
C HIS A 124 18.88 3.59 3.71
N HIS A 125 20.07 3.83 3.13
CA HIS A 125 21.27 3.05 3.47
C HIS A 125 21.65 3.16 4.94
N LEU A 126 21.60 4.37 5.49
CA LEU A 126 21.87 4.61 6.90
C LEU A 126 20.90 3.83 7.78
N VAL A 127 19.60 3.86 7.46
CA VAL A 127 18.59 3.10 8.22
C VAL A 127 18.80 1.59 8.12
N LEU A 128 19.11 1.06 6.93
CA LEU A 128 19.39 -0.37 6.75
C LEU A 128 20.61 -0.82 7.57
N LYS A 129 21.67 0.00 7.61
CA LYS A 129 22.84 -0.26 8.46
C LYS A 129 22.48 -0.25 9.95
N ALA A 130 21.71 0.73 10.40
CA ALA A 130 21.23 0.80 11.78
C ALA A 130 20.36 -0.42 12.15
N PHE A 131 19.51 -0.89 11.24
CA PHE A 131 18.79 -2.16 11.39
C PHE A 131 19.74 -3.34 11.55
N LEU A 132 20.74 -3.49 10.67
CA LEU A 132 21.70 -4.58 10.76
C LEU A 132 22.49 -4.54 12.07
N GLU A 133 22.86 -3.37 12.57
CA GLU A 133 23.57 -3.17 13.84
C GLU A 133 22.71 -3.46 15.08
N SER A 134 21.39 -3.25 15.01
CA SER A 134 20.45 -3.49 16.12
C SER A 134 20.37 -4.95 16.59
N GLY A 135 20.81 -5.89 15.76
CA GLY A 135 20.77 -7.33 16.04
C GLY A 135 19.40 -8.00 15.88
N VAL A 136 18.33 -7.26 15.54
CA VAL A 136 17.01 -7.86 15.28
C VAL A 136 16.96 -8.55 13.90
N GLU A 137 16.05 -9.51 13.74
CA GLU A 137 16.00 -10.42 12.58
C GLU A 137 15.25 -9.85 11.37
N THR A 138 14.23 -9.03 11.62
CA THR A 138 13.41 -8.40 10.60
C THR A 138 13.12 -6.96 10.97
N ALA A 139 12.95 -6.09 9.97
CA ALA A 139 12.54 -4.72 10.17
C ALA A 139 11.43 -4.35 9.20
N LEU A 140 10.52 -3.47 9.64
CA LEU A 140 9.68 -2.69 8.75
C LEU A 140 10.23 -1.26 8.74
N ILE A 141 10.61 -0.78 7.55
CA ILE A 141 11.17 0.54 7.30
C ILE A 141 10.10 1.40 6.63
N PHE A 142 9.87 2.61 7.11
CA PHE A 142 8.97 3.57 6.47
C PHE A 142 9.55 4.99 6.40
N GLU A 143 9.01 5.75 5.46
CA GLU A 143 9.29 7.18 5.27
C GLU A 143 8.53 8.03 6.31
N ASP A 144 9.00 9.24 6.57
CA ASP A 144 8.48 10.08 7.65
C ASP A 144 7.18 10.83 7.32
N ASP A 145 6.73 10.81 6.07
CA ASP A 145 5.43 11.31 5.63
C ASP A 145 4.34 10.24 5.58
N VAL A 146 4.59 9.03 6.09
CA VAL A 146 3.59 7.96 6.01
C VAL A 146 2.39 8.15 6.94
N ASP A 147 1.22 7.71 6.49
CA ASP A 147 -0.03 7.62 7.25
C ASP A 147 -0.53 6.17 7.32
N TRP A 148 -1.33 5.86 8.33
CA TRP A 148 -1.96 4.56 8.52
C TRP A 148 -3.29 4.68 9.27
N ASP A 149 -4.11 3.63 9.21
CA ASP A 149 -5.39 3.61 9.93
C ASP A 149 -5.17 3.46 11.44
N ILE A 150 -5.93 4.18 12.28
CA ILE A 150 -5.88 4.02 13.74
C ILE A 150 -6.12 2.56 14.22
N ARG A 151 -6.77 1.74 13.37
CA ARG A 151 -7.07 0.32 13.60
C ARG A 151 -5.98 -0.62 13.07
N LEU A 152 -4.83 -0.10 12.63
CA LEU A 152 -3.72 -0.86 12.04
C LEU A 152 -3.32 -2.07 12.92
N ARG A 153 -3.06 -1.81 14.21
CA ARG A 153 -2.57 -2.83 15.16
C ARG A 153 -3.63 -3.87 15.52
N THR A 154 -4.89 -3.46 15.61
CA THR A 154 -5.97 -4.28 16.15
C THR A 154 -6.74 -5.05 15.08
N THR A 155 -6.73 -4.58 13.84
CA THR A 155 -7.49 -5.18 12.74
C THR A 155 -6.61 -5.48 11.52
N GLN A 156 -5.98 -4.47 10.91
CA GLN A 156 -5.38 -4.62 9.59
C GLN A 156 -4.16 -5.54 9.57
N VAL A 157 -3.19 -5.30 10.46
CA VAL A 157 -1.97 -6.13 10.56
C VAL A 157 -2.28 -7.57 10.96
N PRO A 158 -3.13 -7.85 11.96
CA PRO A 158 -3.50 -9.22 12.27
C PRO A 158 -4.14 -10.00 11.09
N LEU A 159 -4.95 -9.33 10.27
CA LEU A 159 -5.53 -9.91 9.04
C LEU A 159 -4.44 -10.17 7.98
N ALA A 160 -3.57 -9.18 7.75
CA ALA A 160 -2.45 -9.31 6.82
C ALA A 160 -1.48 -10.44 7.21
N GLN A 161 -1.15 -10.56 8.50
CA GLN A 161 -0.35 -11.66 9.03
C GLN A 161 -1.02 -13.02 8.82
N ALA A 162 -2.35 -13.10 8.96
CA ALA A 162 -3.07 -14.33 8.67
C ALA A 162 -2.96 -14.71 7.19
N ALA A 163 -3.04 -13.74 6.27
CA ALA A 163 -2.83 -13.97 4.85
C ALA A 163 -1.38 -14.36 4.53
N ALA A 164 -0.40 -13.70 5.14
CA ALA A 164 1.03 -13.99 4.94
C ALA A 164 1.37 -15.44 5.29
N ARG A 165 0.87 -15.93 6.43
CA ARG A 165 1.09 -17.33 6.86
C ARG A 165 0.57 -18.37 5.87
N THR A 166 -0.45 -18.05 5.08
CA THR A 166 -0.94 -18.94 4.01
C THR A 166 0.07 -19.03 2.86
N LEU A 167 0.81 -17.95 2.58
CA LEU A 167 1.74 -17.88 1.45
C LEU A 167 3.18 -18.27 1.80
N THR A 168 3.60 -18.11 3.06
CA THR A 168 5.01 -18.25 3.50
C THR A 168 5.31 -19.53 4.29
N SER A 169 4.47 -20.57 4.18
CA SER A 169 4.53 -21.82 4.96
C SER A 169 4.21 -21.66 6.47
N ALA A 170 3.35 -22.53 6.98
CA ALA A 170 2.73 -22.40 8.30
C ALA A 170 3.59 -22.90 9.49
N SER A 171 4.75 -23.53 9.23
CA SER A 171 5.48 -24.32 10.24
C SER A 171 6.06 -23.51 11.42
N ALA A 172 6.00 -22.18 11.40
CA ALA A 172 6.44 -21.30 12.50
C ALA A 172 5.51 -20.10 12.75
N ALA A 173 4.22 -20.23 12.44
CA ALA A 173 3.20 -19.17 12.47
C ALA A 173 3.13 -18.33 13.77
N SER A 174 3.40 -18.93 14.93
CA SER A 174 3.32 -18.24 16.23
C SER A 174 4.55 -17.38 16.52
N GLN A 175 5.72 -17.77 16.01
CA GLN A 175 6.99 -17.06 16.19
C GLN A 175 7.19 -16.01 15.10
N TYR A 176 6.74 -16.30 13.88
CA TYR A 176 6.90 -15.45 12.71
C TYR A 176 5.54 -15.10 12.10
N PRO A 177 4.86 -14.05 12.59
CA PRO A 177 3.53 -13.68 12.13
C PRO A 177 3.45 -13.34 10.64
N TRP A 178 4.56 -12.91 10.05
CA TRP A 178 4.72 -12.58 8.63
C TRP A 178 5.40 -13.68 7.80
N GLY A 179 5.68 -14.85 8.39
CA GLY A 179 6.46 -15.92 7.77
C GLY A 179 7.93 -15.92 8.19
N HIS A 180 8.55 -17.10 8.14
CA HIS A 180 9.96 -17.26 8.52
C HIS A 180 10.85 -16.40 7.61
N PRO A 181 11.89 -15.71 8.12
CA PRO A 181 12.73 -14.81 7.31
C PRO A 181 13.45 -15.47 6.11
N ASP A 182 13.57 -16.79 6.10
CA ASP A 182 14.10 -17.53 4.95
C ASP A 182 13.09 -17.73 3.80
N THR A 183 11.82 -17.35 4.01
CA THR A 183 10.72 -17.60 3.07
C THR A 183 10.27 -16.36 2.32
N TRP A 184 10.82 -15.19 2.62
CA TRP A 184 10.53 -13.93 1.95
C TRP A 184 11.73 -12.99 2.08
N ASP A 185 11.94 -12.14 1.08
CA ASP A 185 13.01 -11.14 1.12
C ASP A 185 12.45 -9.75 1.44
N LEU A 186 11.29 -9.39 0.90
CA LEU A 186 10.73 -8.05 1.06
C LEU A 186 9.20 -8.06 1.08
N PHE A 187 8.59 -7.30 1.98
CA PHE A 187 7.14 -6.99 1.91
C PHE A 187 6.93 -5.51 1.64
N TYR A 188 6.27 -5.14 0.54
CA TYR A 188 5.75 -3.80 0.35
C TYR A 188 4.43 -3.67 1.11
N LEU A 189 4.49 -3.01 2.27
CA LEU A 189 3.32 -2.72 3.10
C LEU A 189 2.82 -1.28 2.89
N GLY A 190 3.63 -0.43 2.27
CA GLY A 190 3.30 0.89 1.78
C GLY A 190 4.00 1.18 0.47
N HIS A 191 3.21 1.44 -0.57
CA HIS A 191 3.66 1.62 -1.95
C HIS A 191 2.64 2.50 -2.69
N CYS A 192 3.02 3.10 -3.82
CA CYS A 192 2.10 3.84 -4.69
C CYS A 192 1.43 2.95 -5.76
N GLY A 193 1.81 1.67 -5.79
CA GLY A 193 1.12 0.63 -6.55
C GLY A 193 2.03 -0.57 -6.83
N ASP A 194 1.41 -1.74 -6.99
CA ASP A 194 2.04 -2.94 -7.54
C ASP A 194 1.20 -3.42 -8.73
N TYR A 195 1.58 -2.95 -9.91
CA TYR A 195 0.81 -3.16 -11.14
C TYR A 195 1.27 -4.44 -11.84
N PHE A 196 0.36 -5.15 -12.51
CA PHE A 196 0.68 -6.45 -13.13
C PHE A 196 1.30 -6.31 -14.52
N ASN A 197 1.65 -5.08 -14.90
CA ASN A 197 2.29 -4.65 -16.14
C ASN A 197 3.04 -3.32 -15.90
N ASP A 198 3.78 -2.85 -16.91
CA ASP A 198 4.41 -1.53 -16.86
C ASP A 198 3.35 -0.40 -16.95
N LEU A 199 3.60 0.72 -16.27
CA LEU A 199 2.61 1.80 -16.12
C LEU A 199 2.17 2.45 -17.44
N ASP A 200 3.04 2.47 -18.45
CA ASP A 200 2.79 3.00 -19.79
C ASP A 200 1.81 2.16 -20.60
N GLU A 201 1.65 0.88 -20.25
CA GLU A 201 0.65 -0.01 -20.84
C GLU A 201 -0.76 0.21 -20.26
N GLY A 202 -0.89 1.04 -19.22
CA GLY A 202 -2.15 1.41 -18.57
C GLY A 202 -2.52 0.55 -17.36
N VAL A 203 -3.38 1.08 -16.49
CA VAL A 203 -3.70 0.49 -15.18
C VAL A 203 -5.19 0.19 -15.02
N GLY A 204 -5.49 -1.02 -14.54
CA GLY A 204 -6.83 -1.44 -14.16
C GLY A 204 -7.71 -1.92 -15.31
N VAL A 205 -9.00 -1.57 -15.30
CA VAL A 205 -10.01 -2.13 -16.23
C VAL A 205 -9.60 -1.88 -17.68
N GLY A 206 -9.62 -2.94 -18.50
CA GLY A 206 -9.20 -2.89 -19.91
C GLY A 206 -7.72 -3.21 -20.13
N HIS A 207 -6.90 -3.13 -19.08
CA HIS A 207 -5.47 -3.46 -19.10
C HIS A 207 -5.15 -4.70 -18.25
N HIS A 208 -5.96 -4.97 -17.24
CA HIS A 208 -5.82 -6.08 -16.32
C HIS A 208 -7.03 -7.00 -16.37
N HIS A 209 -6.81 -8.28 -16.04
CA HIS A 209 -7.82 -9.31 -16.04
C HIS A 209 -7.65 -10.26 -14.84
N PRO A 210 -8.72 -10.95 -14.40
CA PRO A 210 -8.66 -11.82 -13.23
C PRO A 210 -7.57 -12.91 -13.31
N HIS A 211 -7.25 -13.39 -14.52
CA HIS A 211 -6.24 -14.43 -14.72
C HIS A 211 -4.84 -13.99 -14.27
N HIS A 212 -4.50 -12.70 -14.42
CA HIS A 212 -3.21 -12.15 -13.99
C HIS A 212 -2.96 -12.38 -12.48
N LEU A 213 -4.01 -12.29 -11.66
CA LEU A 213 -3.91 -12.57 -10.22
C LEU A 213 -3.82 -14.07 -9.94
N THR A 214 -4.66 -14.88 -10.60
CA THR A 214 -4.70 -16.32 -10.34
C THR A 214 -3.44 -17.08 -10.78
N GLU A 215 -2.63 -16.50 -11.65
CA GLU A 215 -1.36 -17.06 -12.12
C GLU A 215 -0.19 -16.87 -11.13
N ILE A 216 -0.39 -16.11 -10.05
CA ILE A 216 0.65 -15.88 -9.04
C ILE A 216 0.21 -16.30 -7.64
N PRO A 217 1.17 -16.60 -6.73
CA PRO A 217 0.86 -16.79 -5.32
C PRO A 217 0.18 -15.53 -4.76
N HIS A 218 -1.03 -15.70 -4.23
CA HIS A 218 -1.81 -14.62 -3.65
C HIS A 218 -2.82 -15.13 -2.61
N GLN A 219 -3.26 -14.23 -1.75
CA GLN A 219 -4.32 -14.43 -0.77
C GLN A 219 -5.20 -13.19 -0.72
N VAL A 220 -6.48 -13.36 -1.04
CA VAL A 220 -7.51 -12.33 -0.83
C VAL A 220 -8.09 -12.47 0.56
N PHE A 221 -8.26 -11.37 1.29
CA PHE A 221 -8.86 -11.39 2.62
C PHE A 221 -9.73 -10.15 2.86
N LEU A 222 -10.82 -10.34 3.61
CA LEU A 222 -11.73 -9.26 3.99
C LEU A 222 -11.03 -8.32 4.99
N ASP A 223 -11.06 -7.03 4.71
CA ASP A 223 -10.70 -5.96 5.64
C ASP A 223 -11.84 -4.91 5.70
N PRO A 224 -12.69 -4.96 6.73
CA PRO A 224 -13.82 -4.04 6.88
C PRO A 224 -13.41 -2.60 7.20
N THR A 225 -12.11 -2.34 7.43
CA THR A 225 -11.61 -0.99 7.72
C THR A 225 -11.33 -0.18 6.46
N LEU A 226 -11.24 -0.85 5.30
CA LEU A 226 -11.06 -0.20 4.01
C LEU A 226 -12.24 0.72 3.67
N PRO A 227 -11.98 1.86 3.01
CA PRO A 227 -13.04 2.68 2.46
C PRO A 227 -13.79 1.95 1.33
N ASP A 228 -14.93 2.49 0.93
CA ASP A 228 -15.69 1.98 -0.21
C ASP A 228 -14.85 2.03 -1.50
N ARG A 229 -15.14 1.17 -2.48
CA ARG A 229 -14.35 1.08 -3.72
C ARG A 229 -14.23 2.43 -4.46
N THR A 230 -15.26 3.27 -4.38
CA THR A 230 -15.30 4.62 -4.97
C THR A 230 -14.43 5.64 -4.25
N ASP A 231 -14.06 5.33 -3.00
CA ASP A 231 -13.28 6.17 -2.10
C ASP A 231 -11.81 5.71 -2.02
N LEU A 232 -11.47 4.57 -2.63
CA LEU A 232 -10.09 4.16 -2.85
C LEU A 232 -9.43 5.02 -3.94
N HIS A 233 -8.10 5.07 -3.91
CA HIS A 233 -7.30 5.71 -4.95
C HIS A 233 -7.74 5.21 -6.35
N PRO A 234 -7.94 6.07 -7.37
CA PRO A 234 -8.57 5.64 -8.63
C PRO A 234 -7.87 4.46 -9.32
N PHE A 235 -6.53 4.43 -9.31
CA PHE A 235 -5.78 3.31 -9.88
C PHE A 235 -5.97 2.02 -9.07
N THR A 236 -5.96 2.12 -7.74
CA THR A 236 -6.24 0.98 -6.86
C THR A 236 -7.65 0.46 -7.07
N ALA A 237 -8.65 1.35 -7.14
CA ALA A 237 -10.04 0.99 -7.39
C ALA A 237 -10.20 0.29 -8.75
N SER A 238 -9.58 0.83 -9.81
CA SER A 238 -9.62 0.25 -11.16
C SER A 238 -8.93 -1.11 -11.21
N LEU A 239 -7.75 -1.25 -10.59
CA LEU A 239 -7.00 -2.51 -10.51
C LEU A 239 -7.81 -3.61 -9.81
N LEU A 240 -8.32 -3.34 -8.60
CA LEU A 240 -9.12 -4.32 -7.86
C LEU A 240 -10.41 -4.70 -8.58
N THR A 241 -10.96 -3.80 -9.39
CA THR A 241 -12.14 -4.08 -10.22
C THR A 241 -11.78 -5.02 -11.36
N ALA A 242 -10.68 -4.74 -12.06
CA ALA A 242 -10.19 -5.56 -13.16
C ALA A 242 -9.80 -6.98 -12.72
N LEU A 243 -9.25 -7.12 -11.50
CA LEU A 243 -8.88 -8.40 -10.92
C LEU A 243 -10.06 -9.15 -10.25
N ASN A 244 -11.27 -8.59 -10.31
CA ASN A 244 -12.48 -9.14 -9.65
C ASN A 244 -12.30 -9.38 -8.14
N VAL A 245 -11.57 -8.49 -7.46
CA VAL A 245 -11.38 -8.55 -6.01
C VAL A 245 -12.69 -8.09 -5.34
N PRO A 246 -13.21 -8.83 -4.34
CA PRO A 246 -14.42 -8.42 -3.62
C PRO A 246 -14.29 -7.04 -2.95
N LEU A 247 -15.44 -6.43 -2.63
CA LEU A 247 -15.48 -5.19 -1.86
C LEU A 247 -14.85 -5.38 -0.48
N GLN A 248 -14.33 -4.29 0.09
CA GLN A 248 -13.69 -4.28 1.41
C GLN A 248 -12.68 -5.41 1.61
N SER A 249 -11.90 -5.75 0.58
CA SER A 249 -10.93 -6.82 0.63
C SER A 249 -9.57 -6.32 0.16
N ARG A 250 -8.52 -6.83 0.80
CA ARG A 250 -7.13 -6.67 0.38
C ARG A 250 -6.66 -7.94 -0.32
N VAL A 251 -5.59 -7.79 -1.09
CA VAL A 251 -4.86 -8.89 -1.72
C VAL A 251 -3.42 -8.81 -1.25
N LEU A 252 -2.94 -9.86 -0.60
CA LEU A 252 -1.51 -10.09 -0.46
C LEU A 252 -1.07 -10.94 -1.66
N HIS A 253 -0.08 -10.51 -2.42
CA HIS A 253 0.38 -11.27 -3.59
C HIS A 253 1.89 -11.15 -3.82
N ARG A 254 2.44 -12.09 -4.58
CA ARG A 254 3.78 -11.99 -5.15
C ARG A 254 3.92 -10.67 -5.92
N SER A 255 4.94 -9.88 -5.61
CA SER A 255 5.09 -8.57 -6.25
C SER A 255 5.37 -8.68 -7.74
N LYS A 256 4.86 -7.74 -8.55
CA LYS A 256 5.04 -7.68 -10.01
C LYS A 256 5.75 -6.42 -10.45
N TRP A 257 5.26 -5.27 -10.01
CA TRP A 257 5.80 -3.96 -10.31
C TRP A 257 5.58 -3.02 -9.11
N PRO A 258 6.18 -3.30 -7.93
CA PRO A 258 5.98 -2.46 -6.76
C PRO A 258 6.78 -1.17 -6.88
N LEU A 259 6.11 -0.01 -6.77
CA LEU A 259 6.75 1.31 -6.80
C LEU A 259 6.53 2.09 -5.49
N CYS A 260 7.46 3.00 -5.20
CA CYS A 260 7.56 3.75 -3.96
C CYS A 260 7.91 2.90 -2.74
N THR A 261 8.52 3.53 -1.74
CA THR A 261 9.06 2.88 -0.53
C THR A 261 8.46 3.41 0.77
N PHE A 262 7.20 3.88 0.72
CA PHE A 262 6.49 4.44 1.87
C PHE A 262 6.58 3.54 3.10
N GLY A 263 6.49 2.22 2.90
CA GLY A 263 6.73 1.21 3.93
C GLY A 263 7.14 -0.15 3.35
N TYR A 264 8.35 -0.61 3.63
CA TYR A 264 8.83 -1.92 3.18
C TYR A 264 9.49 -2.70 4.32
N ALA A 265 9.16 -3.99 4.45
CA ALA A 265 9.79 -4.86 5.42
C ALA A 265 10.91 -5.69 4.77
N VAL A 266 11.97 -5.96 5.54
CA VAL A 266 13.15 -6.71 5.11
C VAL A 266 13.61 -7.67 6.19
N THR A 267 14.35 -8.68 5.77
CA THR A 267 15.11 -9.59 6.63
C THR A 267 16.56 -9.12 6.69
N ARG A 268 17.36 -9.64 7.62
CA ARG A 268 18.80 -9.32 7.63
C ARG A 268 19.49 -9.70 6.32
N ALA A 269 19.12 -10.85 5.75
CA ALA A 269 19.71 -11.36 4.52
C ALA A 269 19.37 -10.44 3.33
N SER A 270 18.10 -10.05 3.20
CA SER A 270 17.70 -9.15 2.13
C SER A 270 18.22 -7.73 2.33
N ALA A 271 18.30 -7.22 3.56
CA ALA A 271 18.91 -5.92 3.85
C ALA A 271 20.39 -5.86 3.45
N LEU A 272 21.16 -6.92 3.73
CA LEU A 272 22.55 -6.99 3.27
C LEU A 272 22.63 -6.97 1.74
N LYS A 273 21.81 -7.80 1.08
CA LYS A 273 21.74 -7.86 -0.38
C LYS A 273 21.31 -6.53 -1.00
N ILE A 274 20.45 -5.76 -0.32
CA ILE A 274 20.05 -4.43 -0.76
C ILE A 274 21.24 -3.47 -0.73
N LEU A 275 22.00 -3.46 0.37
CA LEU A 275 23.17 -2.59 0.52
C LEU A 275 24.32 -2.93 -0.44
N THR A 276 24.47 -4.20 -0.83
CA THR A 276 25.60 -4.66 -1.65
C THR A 276 25.29 -4.73 -3.13
N ASP A 277 24.11 -5.23 -3.48
CA ASP A 277 23.79 -5.64 -4.85
C ASP A 277 22.57 -4.89 -5.41
N VAL A 278 21.44 -4.89 -4.69
CA VAL A 278 20.18 -4.37 -5.23
C VAL A 278 20.22 -2.86 -5.38
N ALA A 279 20.70 -2.14 -4.38
CA ALA A 279 20.69 -0.70 -4.39
C ALA A 279 22.00 -0.14 -3.78
N PRO A 280 23.20 -0.51 -4.23
CA PRO A 280 24.44 -0.02 -3.64
C PRO A 280 24.51 1.52 -3.62
N PRO A 281 25.27 2.14 -2.71
CA PRO A 281 25.37 3.60 -2.58
C PRO A 281 26.32 4.20 -3.63
N LYS A 282 26.18 3.78 -4.89
CA LYS A 282 26.95 4.25 -6.04
C LYS A 282 26.10 4.09 -7.30
N GLU A 283 26.06 5.12 -8.13
CA GLU A 283 25.39 5.10 -9.43
C GLU A 283 26.07 4.11 -10.37
N ASP A 284 25.25 3.26 -10.99
CA ASP A 284 25.63 2.41 -12.11
C ASP A 284 24.81 2.82 -13.35
N ILE A 285 25.46 3.54 -14.26
CA ILE A 285 24.84 4.04 -15.48
C ILE A 285 24.32 2.92 -16.39
N ALA A 286 24.88 1.70 -16.29
CA ALA A 286 24.44 0.56 -17.09
C ALA A 286 23.09 0.01 -16.62
N ARG A 287 22.75 0.21 -15.34
CA ARG A 287 21.45 -0.20 -14.77
C ARG A 287 20.35 0.83 -15.00
N ASN A 288 20.70 2.09 -15.27
CA ASN A 288 19.76 3.19 -15.52
C ASN A 288 18.70 3.33 -14.40
N LEU A 289 19.12 3.14 -13.14
CA LEU A 289 18.28 3.28 -11.95
C LEU A 289 18.52 4.64 -11.31
N ILE A 290 17.51 5.51 -11.32
CA ILE A 290 17.65 6.91 -10.90
C ILE A 290 17.08 7.22 -9.52
N ALA A 291 16.44 6.24 -8.87
CA ALA A 291 15.82 6.40 -7.56
C ALA A 291 15.87 5.08 -6.77
N TYR A 292 15.84 5.19 -5.44
CA TYR A 292 16.02 4.05 -4.54
C TYR A 292 14.88 3.03 -4.66
N ASP A 293 13.65 3.51 -4.80
CA ASP A 293 12.46 2.69 -5.03
C ASP A 293 12.52 1.94 -6.38
N ALA A 294 13.02 2.59 -7.44
CA ALA A 294 13.26 1.95 -8.73
C ALA A 294 14.28 0.80 -8.62
N ALA A 295 15.28 0.93 -7.76
CA ALA A 295 16.25 -0.15 -7.52
C ALA A 295 15.64 -1.34 -6.78
N LEU A 296 14.80 -1.09 -5.77
CA LEU A 296 14.07 -2.17 -5.09
C LEU A 296 13.05 -2.85 -6.00
N LEU A 297 12.35 -2.08 -6.84
CA LEU A 297 11.47 -2.58 -7.88
C LEU A 297 12.21 -3.55 -8.81
N ASP A 298 13.35 -3.12 -9.36
CA ASP A 298 14.19 -3.95 -10.25
C ASP A 298 14.70 -5.21 -9.53
N GLY A 299 15.05 -5.09 -8.24
CA GLY A 299 15.44 -6.23 -7.40
C GLY A 299 14.35 -7.30 -7.26
N CYS A 300 13.09 -6.88 -7.19
CA CYS A 300 11.95 -7.80 -7.14
C CYS A 300 11.60 -8.41 -8.51
N ARG A 301 11.77 -7.66 -9.61
CA ARG A 301 11.42 -8.10 -10.96
C ARG A 301 12.50 -8.97 -11.62
N ASN A 302 13.72 -8.44 -11.70
CA ASN A 302 14.71 -8.88 -12.68
C ASN A 302 16.01 -9.30 -12.01
N ALA A 303 16.82 -8.32 -11.61
CA ALA A 303 18.26 -8.48 -11.41
C ALA A 303 18.62 -9.48 -10.31
N TYR A 304 17.77 -9.56 -9.27
CA TYR A 304 18.08 -10.30 -8.06
C TYR A 304 17.02 -11.31 -7.64
N LYS A 305 15.87 -11.31 -8.34
CA LYS A 305 14.69 -12.16 -8.10
C LYS A 305 14.36 -12.30 -6.62
N LEU A 306 14.40 -11.18 -5.89
CA LEU A 306 14.04 -11.15 -4.47
C LEU A 306 12.65 -11.74 -4.29
N ASN A 307 12.44 -12.49 -3.20
CA ASN A 307 11.14 -12.99 -2.83
C ASN A 307 10.26 -11.88 -2.22
N CYS A 308 9.83 -10.92 -3.05
CA CYS A 308 8.94 -9.83 -2.72
C CYS A 308 7.44 -10.18 -2.73
N PHE A 309 6.70 -9.60 -1.79
CA PHE A 309 5.24 -9.61 -1.72
C PHE A 309 4.68 -8.22 -1.45
N SER A 310 3.47 -7.93 -1.91
CA SER A 310 2.80 -6.63 -1.74
C SER A 310 1.38 -6.83 -1.21
N ILE A 311 0.90 -5.90 -0.40
CA ILE A 311 -0.50 -5.84 0.02
C ILE A 311 -1.20 -4.72 -0.73
N THR A 312 -2.24 -5.03 -1.50
CA THR A 312 -3.04 -4.04 -2.25
C THR A 312 -4.52 -4.13 -1.88
N PRO A 313 -5.17 -3.02 -1.45
CA PRO A 313 -4.57 -1.74 -1.09
C PRO A 313 -3.54 -1.91 0.04
N GLU A 314 -2.60 -0.99 0.12
CA GLU A 314 -1.49 -0.96 1.07
C GLU A 314 -1.91 -0.53 2.49
N LEU A 315 -1.13 -0.92 3.50
CA LEU A 315 -1.38 -0.60 4.91
C LEU A 315 -0.91 0.81 5.29
N PHE A 316 0.07 1.31 4.54
CA PHE A 316 0.77 2.56 4.78
C PHE A 316 0.82 3.37 3.49
N HIS A 317 0.44 4.64 3.53
CA HIS A 317 0.47 5.51 2.35
C HIS A 317 1.07 6.86 2.72
N HIS A 318 1.91 7.47 1.88
CA HIS A 318 2.40 8.82 2.14
C HIS A 318 1.23 9.82 2.26
N MET A 319 1.34 10.75 3.19
CA MET A 319 0.45 11.89 3.35
C MET A 319 0.61 12.86 2.19
N GLU A 320 -0.49 13.49 1.82
CA GLU A 320 -0.47 14.58 0.85
C GLU A 320 0.37 15.76 1.37
N GLY A 321 1.34 16.20 0.56
CA GLY A 321 2.30 17.23 0.92
C GLY A 321 3.35 17.48 -0.17
N LYS A 322 4.21 18.48 0.04
CA LYS A 322 5.34 18.73 -0.87
C LYS A 322 6.41 17.64 -0.70
N SER A 323 6.93 17.15 -1.81
CA SER A 323 8.08 16.23 -1.82
C SER A 323 9.36 16.97 -1.44
N ILE A 324 10.04 16.51 -0.39
CA ILE A 324 11.34 17.05 0.02
C ILE A 324 12.41 16.74 -1.04
N ILE A 325 12.31 15.59 -1.70
CA ILE A 325 13.16 15.20 -2.83
C ILE A 325 13.01 16.20 -3.97
N ALA A 326 11.76 16.52 -4.36
CA ALA A 326 11.48 17.47 -5.41
C ALA A 326 11.99 18.88 -5.06
N LEU A 327 11.82 19.32 -3.81
CA LEU A 327 12.32 20.62 -3.34
C LEU A 327 13.86 20.71 -3.43
N GLU A 328 14.55 19.63 -3.09
CA GLU A 328 16.01 19.54 -3.23
C GLU A 328 16.46 19.66 -4.70
N GLU A 329 15.77 18.97 -5.61
CA GLU A 329 16.04 19.01 -7.05
C GLU A 329 15.71 20.38 -7.66
N GLU A 330 14.60 21.01 -7.29
CA GLU A 330 14.24 22.37 -7.74
C GLU A 330 15.26 23.41 -7.29
N THR A 331 15.74 23.29 -6.04
CA THR A 331 16.65 24.27 -5.42
C THR A 331 18.05 24.19 -6.02
N HIS A 332 18.55 22.99 -6.32
CA HIS A 332 19.96 22.79 -6.69
C HIS A 332 20.17 22.41 -8.16
N ASP A 333 19.22 21.71 -8.79
CA ASP A 333 19.32 21.30 -10.19
C ASP A 333 18.51 22.23 -11.13
N HIS A 334 17.79 23.22 -10.58
CA HIS A 334 16.88 24.12 -11.31
C HIS A 334 15.86 23.39 -12.20
N LYS A 335 15.53 22.14 -11.84
CA LYS A 335 14.56 21.31 -12.55
C LYS A 335 13.18 21.53 -11.94
N GLN A 336 12.20 21.89 -12.76
CA GLN A 336 10.81 21.89 -12.31
C GLN A 336 10.34 20.44 -12.16
N VAL A 337 9.96 20.04 -10.94
CA VAL A 337 9.49 18.69 -10.67
C VAL A 337 7.96 18.71 -10.62
N PHE A 338 7.33 18.04 -11.57
CA PHE A 338 5.87 17.93 -11.60
C PHE A 338 5.39 16.84 -10.64
N ARG A 339 4.17 17.00 -10.13
CA ARG A 339 3.49 15.98 -9.33
C ARG A 339 3.39 14.68 -10.15
N PRO A 340 3.76 13.51 -9.59
CA PRO A 340 3.63 12.23 -10.28
C PRO A 340 2.18 11.94 -10.70
N PRO A 341 1.95 11.25 -11.84
CA PRO A 341 0.59 10.93 -12.31
C PRO A 341 -0.27 10.19 -11.30
N VAL A 342 0.33 9.30 -10.49
CA VAL A 342 -0.37 8.57 -9.42
C VAL A 342 -0.91 9.56 -8.39
N ASP A 343 -0.08 10.45 -7.87
CA ASP A 343 -0.49 11.46 -6.90
C ASP A 343 -1.54 12.42 -7.47
N VAL A 344 -1.46 12.77 -8.76
CA VAL A 344 -2.48 13.60 -9.44
C VAL A 344 -3.84 12.90 -9.43
N ALA A 345 -3.88 11.61 -9.73
CA ALA A 345 -5.13 10.85 -9.81
C ALA A 345 -5.87 10.82 -8.46
N GLY A 346 -5.15 10.70 -7.34
CA GLY A 346 -5.74 10.69 -5.99
C GLY A 346 -6.02 12.06 -5.39
N PHE A 347 -5.47 13.14 -5.95
CA PHE A 347 -5.36 14.43 -5.27
C PHE A 347 -6.71 14.99 -4.78
N GLU A 348 -7.69 15.15 -5.66
CA GLU A 348 -8.99 15.73 -5.29
C GLU A 348 -9.72 14.87 -4.23
N GLN A 349 -9.61 13.56 -4.37
CA GLN A 349 -10.26 12.60 -3.46
C GLN A 349 -9.71 12.74 -2.03
N VAL A 350 -8.40 12.88 -1.87
CA VAL A 350 -7.75 13.09 -0.57
C VAL A 350 -8.32 14.34 0.11
N TRP A 351 -8.34 15.47 -0.59
CA TRP A 351 -8.87 16.74 -0.06
C TRP A 351 -10.35 16.67 0.35
N TRP A 352 -11.19 16.01 -0.47
CA TRP A 352 -12.62 15.89 -0.18
C TRP A 352 -12.89 14.96 1.00
N ARG A 353 -12.16 13.84 1.07
CA ARG A 353 -12.34 12.85 2.14
C ARG A 353 -11.71 13.29 3.46
N LYS A 354 -10.75 14.22 3.43
CA LYS A 354 -9.88 14.52 4.58
C LYS A 354 -9.18 13.26 5.11
N GLU A 355 -8.78 12.38 4.20
CA GLU A 355 -8.08 11.14 4.49
C GLU A 355 -7.01 10.90 3.45
N THR A 356 -5.90 10.29 3.86
CA THR A 356 -4.89 9.78 2.94
C THR A 356 -5.50 8.73 2.01
N SER A 357 -5.03 8.71 0.76
CA SER A 357 -5.40 7.70 -0.24
C SER A 357 -5.36 6.28 0.36
N ASN A 358 -6.36 5.47 0.04
CA ASN A 358 -6.57 4.10 0.53
C ASN A 358 -6.71 3.91 2.06
N ILE A 359 -6.43 4.93 2.89
CA ILE A 359 -6.60 4.87 4.34
C ILE A 359 -8.04 5.21 4.73
N GLY A 360 -8.63 4.38 5.59
CA GLY A 360 -10.03 4.50 6.02
C GLY A 360 -10.24 5.46 7.19
N CYS A 361 -9.27 5.56 8.10
CA CYS A 361 -9.34 6.40 9.28
C CYS A 361 -7.92 6.79 9.72
N GLY A 362 -7.29 7.67 8.94
CA GLY A 362 -5.89 8.06 9.07
C GLY A 362 -5.66 9.34 9.87
N PHE A 363 -4.42 9.80 9.94
CA PHE A 363 -4.00 10.94 10.75
C PHE A 363 -3.96 12.25 9.95
N TRP A 364 -4.05 12.21 8.61
CA TRP A 364 -3.89 13.37 7.75
C TRP A 364 -4.82 14.56 8.07
N SER A 365 -6.07 14.32 8.49
CA SER A 365 -7.00 15.40 8.87
C SER A 365 -6.57 16.21 10.11
N GLY A 366 -5.65 15.67 10.90
CA GLY A 366 -5.17 16.25 12.15
C GLY A 366 -6.06 16.03 13.37
N GLU A 367 -7.21 15.38 13.22
CA GLU A 367 -8.14 15.11 14.33
C GLU A 367 -7.55 14.23 15.43
N PHE A 368 -6.53 13.44 15.12
CA PHE A 368 -5.85 12.54 16.05
C PHE A 368 -4.58 13.14 16.68
N TYR A 369 -4.17 14.35 16.30
CA TYR A 369 -3.07 15.01 16.97
C TYR A 369 -3.53 15.55 18.32
N TYR A 370 -2.75 15.29 19.36
CA TYR A 370 -3.13 15.59 20.74
C TYR A 370 -2.34 16.77 21.32
N GLU A 371 -1.32 17.27 20.62
CA GLU A 371 -0.56 18.48 21.00
C GLU A 371 -0.18 18.49 22.50
N TYR A 372 0.24 17.33 23.02
CA TYR A 372 0.64 17.10 24.42
C TYR A 372 -0.50 17.04 25.46
N GLU A 373 -1.77 16.98 25.03
CA GLU A 373 -2.92 16.72 25.91
C GLU A 373 -3.07 15.21 26.21
N GLU A 374 -2.57 14.77 27.37
CA GLU A 374 -2.56 13.36 27.78
C GLU A 374 -3.95 12.71 27.86
N SER A 375 -4.98 13.46 28.29
CA SER A 375 -6.37 12.96 28.30
C SER A 375 -6.88 12.62 26.91
N LYS A 376 -6.56 13.47 25.93
CA LYS A 376 -6.92 13.25 24.53
C LYS A 376 -6.15 12.06 23.96
N LEU A 377 -4.86 11.95 24.25
CA LEU A 377 -4.04 10.80 23.85
C LEU A 377 -4.61 9.48 24.38
N GLU A 378 -4.95 9.40 25.67
CA GLU A 378 -5.47 8.14 26.23
C GLU A 378 -6.84 7.79 25.65
N GLY A 379 -7.72 8.77 25.41
CA GLY A 379 -8.98 8.54 24.70
C GLY A 379 -8.78 7.99 23.28
N LEU A 380 -7.81 8.52 22.53
CA LEU A 380 -7.47 8.02 21.19
C LEU A 380 -6.87 6.61 21.25
N ARG A 381 -5.98 6.33 22.22
CA ARG A 381 -5.44 4.98 22.44
C ARG A 381 -6.53 3.98 22.78
N GLU A 382 -7.50 4.37 23.59
CA GLU A 382 -8.64 3.51 23.92
C GLU A 382 -9.45 3.14 22.68
N GLU A 383 -9.71 4.09 21.78
CA GLU A 383 -10.38 3.81 20.50
C GLU A 383 -9.54 2.91 19.59
N ALA A 384 -8.22 3.15 19.49
CA ALA A 384 -7.28 2.32 18.73
C ALA A 384 -7.28 0.87 19.25
N ARG A 385 -7.20 0.67 20.57
CA ARG A 385 -7.25 -0.65 21.25
C ARG A 385 -8.59 -1.35 21.05
N LYS A 386 -9.69 -0.61 20.93
CA LYS A 386 -11.02 -1.16 20.60
C LYS A 386 -11.19 -1.47 19.10
N GLY A 387 -10.24 -1.05 18.26
CA GLY A 387 -10.31 -1.22 16.82
C GLY A 387 -11.40 -0.35 16.18
N ARG A 388 -11.63 0.86 16.72
CA ARG A 388 -12.66 1.79 16.23
C ARG A 388 -12.05 3.04 15.64
N CYS A 389 -12.72 3.60 14.64
CA CYS A 389 -12.38 4.91 14.11
C CYS A 389 -12.87 6.00 15.07
N ALA A 390 -11.96 6.84 15.57
CA ALA A 390 -12.30 7.89 16.54
C ALA A 390 -12.94 9.15 15.93
N LYS A 391 -12.90 9.31 14.60
CA LYS A 391 -13.43 10.48 13.87
C LYS A 391 -14.96 10.57 13.92
N GLU A 392 -15.46 11.80 13.92
CA GLU A 392 -16.89 12.10 13.95
C GLU A 392 -17.60 11.52 12.72
N GLY A 393 -18.85 11.06 12.88
CA GLY A 393 -19.65 10.47 11.80
C GLY A 393 -19.22 9.07 11.33
N ARG A 394 -18.02 8.59 11.70
CA ARG A 394 -17.53 7.25 11.34
C ARG A 394 -17.74 6.20 12.43
N ARG A 395 -18.04 6.62 13.66
CA ARG A 395 -18.39 5.73 14.79
C ARG A 395 -19.69 4.93 14.59
N ALA A 396 -20.62 5.44 13.77
CA ALA A 396 -21.99 4.91 13.68
C ALA A 396 -22.22 3.86 12.57
N LYS A 397 -21.30 3.72 11.60
CA LYS A 397 -21.44 2.73 10.51
C LYS A 397 -21.12 1.29 10.93
N GLU A 398 -20.47 1.08 12.09
CA GLU A 398 -20.07 -0.24 12.57
C GLU A 398 -21.20 -1.01 13.33
N GLY A 399 -22.34 -0.36 13.59
CA GLY A 399 -23.46 -0.91 14.38
C GLY A 399 -24.77 -1.16 13.63
N ARG A 400 -24.82 -0.93 12.31
CA ARG A 400 -26.00 -1.24 11.47
C ARG A 400 -25.61 -2.30 10.43
N ARG A 401 -25.72 -3.56 10.82
CA ARG A 401 -25.94 -4.69 9.91
C ARG A 401 -27.20 -5.40 10.37
#